data_AF-A0A1Q3MNM5-F1
#
_entry.id   AF-A0A1Q3MNM5-F1
#
_cell.length_a   1.000
_cell.length_b   1.000
_cell.length_c   1.000
_cell.angle_alpha   90.00
_cell.angle_beta   90.00
_cell.angle_gamma   90.00
#
_symmetry.space_group_name_H-M   'P 1'
#
loop_
_entity.id
_entity.type
_entity.pdbx_description
1 polymer ?
#
loop_
_entity_poly.entity_id
_entity_poly.type
_entity_poly.pdbx_seq_one_letter_code
_entity_poly.pdbx_strand_id
1 'polypeptide(L)'
;METTIGLRYFAAIAIPMQSKPFLWEGDEDELISLAQSENEAGGYSIETLNSLTAMFGDEEEIPAKALEIVKRDGNVVEINHEFFTVKEAPTKVEWAKEAFGNDYYACHWFEGDTPESANTQAKEFAESYQGHRYPYVNGLFR
;
A
#
# COMPACT_ATOMS: atom_id res chain seq x y z
N MET A 1 -14.51 10.31 22.55
CA MET A 1 -13.37 11.06 21.97
C MET A 1 -13.23 10.53 20.57
N GLU A 2 -13.71 11.29 19.60
CA GLU A 2 -13.42 11.02 18.19
C GLU A 2 -11.95 11.35 18.00
N THR A 3 -11.12 10.32 17.81
CA THR A 3 -9.76 10.51 17.33
C THR A 3 -9.94 11.00 15.90
N THR A 4 -9.82 12.30 15.67
CA THR A 4 -9.65 12.84 14.32
C THR A 4 -8.36 12.20 13.81
N ILE A 5 -8.49 11.09 13.09
CA ILE A 5 -7.38 10.54 12.33
C ILE A 5 -7.13 11.61 11.26
N GLY A 6 -6.15 12.47 11.51
CA GLY A 6 -5.74 13.47 10.55
C GLY A 6 -5.39 12.75 9.25
N LEU A 7 -5.92 13.23 8.13
CA LEU A 7 -5.53 12.77 6.81
C LEU A 7 -4.01 12.80 6.72
N ARG A 8 -3.41 11.64 6.40
CA ARG A 8 -1.98 11.55 6.12
C ARG A 8 -1.76 11.78 4.64
N TYR A 9 -0.71 12.53 4.34
CA TYR A 9 -0.29 12.81 2.98
C TYR A 9 0.97 12.03 2.65
N PHE A 10 0.98 11.47 1.44
CA PHE A 10 2.05 10.62 0.96
C PHE A 10 2.69 11.22 -0.29
N ALA A 11 4.00 11.17 -0.33
CA ALA A 11 4.77 11.40 -1.53
C ALA A 11 5.63 10.17 -1.79
N ALA A 12 5.59 9.67 -3.03
CA ALA A 12 6.36 8.51 -3.45
C ALA A 12 7.30 8.91 -4.58
N ILE A 13 8.57 8.57 -4.43
CA ILE A 13 9.56 8.76 -5.49
C ILE A 13 9.87 7.41 -6.10
N ALA A 14 9.39 7.20 -7.32
CA ALA A 14 9.74 6.05 -8.14
C ALA A 14 11.04 6.33 -8.89
N ILE A 15 12.00 5.41 -8.81
CA ILE A 15 13.26 5.47 -9.56
C ILE A 15 13.36 4.23 -10.48
N PRO A 16 12.65 4.23 -11.63
CA PRO A 16 12.65 3.09 -12.54
C PRO A 16 14.05 2.86 -13.06
N MET A 17 14.60 1.65 -12.91
CA MET A 17 15.88 1.25 -13.50
C MET A 17 17.02 2.27 -13.28
N GLN A 18 17.05 2.98 -12.14
CA GLN A 18 18.03 4.05 -11.84
C GLN A 18 18.00 5.22 -12.85
N SER A 19 16.83 5.53 -13.39
CA SER A 19 16.55 6.71 -14.21
C SER A 19 16.20 7.92 -13.34
N LYS A 20 15.65 8.99 -13.93
CA LYS A 20 15.26 10.17 -13.16
C LYS A 20 14.13 9.83 -12.17
N PRO A 21 14.20 10.35 -10.94
CA PRO A 21 13.09 10.24 -9.98
C PRO A 21 11.79 10.78 -10.57
N PHE A 22 10.72 10.00 -10.48
CA PHE A 22 9.35 10.42 -10.73
C PHE A 22 8.64 10.59 -9.39
N LEU A 23 8.03 11.75 -9.17
CA LEU A 23 7.28 12.06 -7.95
C LEU A 23 5.80 11.79 -8.19
N TRP A 24 5.24 10.91 -7.37
CA TRP A 24 3.82 10.74 -7.19
C TRP A 24 3.40 11.38 -5.87
N GLU A 25 2.28 12.07 -5.85
CA GLU A 25 1.72 12.75 -4.68
C GLU A 25 0.26 12.33 -4.55
N GLY A 26 -0.19 12.08 -3.32
CA GLY A 26 -1.59 11.78 -3.04
C GLY A 26 -1.87 11.63 -1.55
N ASP A 27 -3.15 11.51 -1.20
CA ASP A 27 -3.56 11.15 0.15
C ASP A 27 -3.57 9.62 0.37
N GLU A 28 -3.89 9.21 1.60
CA GLU A 28 -3.98 7.79 1.98
C GLU A 28 -4.95 7.00 1.11
N ASP A 29 -6.10 7.60 0.79
CA ASP A 29 -7.18 6.94 0.06
C ASP A 29 -6.80 6.79 -1.42
N GLU A 30 -6.13 7.77 -2.01
CA GLU A 30 -5.59 7.71 -3.37
C GLU A 30 -4.52 6.60 -3.49
N LEU A 31 -3.62 6.49 -2.51
CA LEU A 31 -2.61 5.43 -2.47
C LEU A 31 -3.26 4.04 -2.42
N ILE A 32 -4.22 3.86 -1.50
CA ILE A 32 -4.91 2.59 -1.34
C ILE A 32 -5.72 2.24 -2.60
N SER A 33 -6.40 3.23 -3.19
CA SER A 33 -7.21 3.03 -4.40
C SER A 33 -6.36 2.61 -5.58
N LEU A 34 -5.19 3.23 -5.75
CA LEU A 34 -4.25 2.89 -6.81
C LEU A 34 -3.64 1.49 -6.61
N ALA A 35 -3.21 1.16 -5.39
CA ALA A 35 -2.72 -0.18 -5.08
C ALA A 35 -3.77 -1.26 -5.35
N GLN A 36 -5.04 -0.96 -5.06
CA GLN A 36 -6.16 -1.86 -5.33
C GLN A 36 -6.45 -2.02 -6.82
N SER A 37 -6.23 -0.98 -7.66
CA SER A 37 -6.47 -1.07 -9.10
C SER A 37 -5.38 -1.81 -9.86
N GLU A 38 -4.13 -1.69 -9.41
CA GLU A 38 -2.98 -2.32 -10.07
C GLU A 38 -2.80 -3.79 -9.66
N ASN A 39 -3.27 -4.20 -8.48
CA ASN A 39 -3.09 -5.56 -7.98
C ASN A 39 -4.25 -6.48 -8.40
N GLU A 40 -4.12 -7.10 -9.57
CA GLU A 40 -5.12 -8.06 -10.11
C GLU A 40 -5.26 -9.35 -9.28
N ALA A 41 -4.28 -9.68 -8.43
CA ALA A 41 -4.13 -11.03 -7.85
C ALA A 41 -4.37 -11.14 -6.34
N GLY A 42 -4.86 -10.08 -5.68
CA GLY A 42 -5.28 -10.17 -4.29
C GLY A 42 -5.19 -8.82 -3.59
N GLY A 43 -6.32 -8.37 -3.06
CA GLY A 43 -6.43 -7.10 -2.38
C GLY A 43 -6.03 -7.18 -0.91
N TYR A 44 -6.41 -6.11 -0.21
CA TYR A 44 -6.53 -6.09 1.24
C TYR A 44 -8.02 -6.10 1.59
N SER A 45 -8.51 -7.15 2.22
CA SER A 45 -9.89 -7.23 2.68
C SER A 45 -10.02 -7.73 4.11
N ILE A 46 -11.07 -7.27 4.78
CA ILE A 46 -11.45 -7.75 6.11
C ILE A 46 -12.69 -8.61 5.94
N GLU A 47 -12.52 -9.90 6.19
CA GLU A 47 -13.53 -10.90 5.96
C GLU A 47 -14.18 -11.32 7.28
N THR A 48 -15.48 -11.57 7.20
CA THR A 48 -16.29 -12.15 8.28
C THR A 48 -16.60 -13.60 7.94
N LEU A 49 -17.13 -14.38 8.90
CA LEU A 49 -17.52 -15.75 8.61
C LEU A 49 -18.53 -15.80 7.45
N ASN A 50 -19.49 -14.86 7.43
CA ASN A 50 -20.49 -14.78 6.37
C ASN A 50 -19.88 -14.52 4.99
N SER A 51 -18.87 -13.64 4.88
CA SER A 51 -18.24 -13.35 3.59
C SER A 51 -17.33 -14.50 3.15
N LEU A 52 -16.62 -15.16 4.07
CA LEU A 52 -15.89 -16.39 3.76
C LEU A 52 -16.82 -17.51 3.28
N THR A 53 -17.94 -17.75 3.96
CA THR A 53 -18.93 -18.74 3.49
C THR A 53 -19.51 -18.35 2.13
N ALA A 54 -19.72 -17.06 1.85
CA ALA A 54 -20.16 -16.62 0.53
C ALA A 54 -19.11 -16.85 -0.57
N MET A 55 -17.81 -16.75 -0.24
CA MET A 55 -16.71 -16.97 -1.17
C MET A 55 -16.41 -18.44 -1.42
N PHE A 56 -16.47 -19.27 -0.37
CA PHE A 56 -16.11 -20.69 -0.40
C PHE A 56 -17.32 -21.64 -0.43
N GLY A 57 -18.55 -21.12 -0.37
CA GLY A 57 -19.78 -21.93 -0.38
C GLY A 57 -20.16 -22.48 1.00
N ASP A 58 -19.27 -23.28 1.61
CA ASP A 58 -19.51 -23.95 2.88
C ASP A 58 -18.33 -23.78 3.86
N GLU A 59 -18.58 -23.91 5.17
CA GLU A 59 -17.52 -23.78 6.19
C GLU A 59 -16.40 -24.83 6.04
N GLU A 60 -16.70 -26.01 5.51
CA GLU A 60 -15.73 -27.09 5.31
C GLU A 60 -14.72 -26.78 4.18
N GLU A 61 -15.08 -25.85 3.28
CA GLU A 61 -14.23 -25.41 2.17
C GLU A 61 -13.40 -24.16 2.54
N ILE A 62 -13.72 -23.48 3.65
CA ILE A 62 -12.96 -22.33 4.12
C ILE A 62 -11.56 -22.79 4.58
N PRO A 63 -10.47 -22.10 4.17
CA PRO A 63 -9.13 -22.40 4.65
C PRO A 63 -9.06 -22.45 6.18
N ALA A 64 -8.52 -23.54 6.73
CA ALA A 64 -8.57 -23.82 8.18
C ALA A 64 -8.05 -22.67 9.04
N LYS A 65 -6.97 -21.99 8.59
CA LYS A 65 -6.41 -20.81 9.25
C LYS A 65 -7.41 -19.64 9.29
N ALA A 66 -8.09 -19.36 8.19
CA ALA A 66 -9.11 -18.31 8.11
C ALA A 66 -10.30 -18.62 9.03
N LEU A 67 -10.78 -19.87 8.99
CA LEU A 67 -11.89 -20.34 9.81
C LEU A 67 -11.58 -20.27 11.31
N GLU A 68 -10.36 -20.65 11.72
CA GLU A 68 -9.91 -20.54 13.10
C GLU A 68 -9.91 -19.09 13.58
N ILE A 69 -9.28 -18.20 12.81
CA ILE A 69 -9.16 -16.77 13.16
C ILE A 69 -10.53 -16.13 13.25
N VAL A 70 -11.39 -16.32 12.23
CA VAL A 70 -12.69 -15.65 12.18
C VAL A 70 -13.65 -16.13 13.26
N LYS A 71 -13.58 -17.41 13.67
CA LYS A 71 -14.38 -17.95 14.79
C LYS A 71 -13.91 -17.41 16.14
N ARG A 72 -12.61 -17.13 16.28
CA ARG A 72 -12.03 -16.60 17.52
C ARG A 72 -12.22 -15.09 17.65
N ASP A 73 -11.92 -14.35 16.58
CA ASP A 73 -11.77 -12.90 16.59
C ASP A 73 -12.96 -12.16 15.93
N GLY A 74 -13.85 -12.89 15.24
CA GLY A 74 -15.01 -12.36 14.52
C GLY A 74 -14.71 -11.89 13.10
N ASN A 75 -13.45 -11.59 12.79
CA ASN A 75 -12.96 -11.22 11.47
C ASN A 75 -11.57 -11.81 11.20
N VAL A 76 -11.18 -11.85 9.93
CA VAL A 76 -9.85 -12.20 9.46
C VAL A 76 -9.45 -11.21 8.37
N VAL A 77 -8.16 -10.88 8.28
CA VAL A 77 -7.65 -10.04 7.18
C VAL A 77 -7.10 -10.96 6.10
N GLU A 78 -7.60 -10.82 4.87
CA GLU A 78 -7.03 -11.46 3.69
C GLU A 78 -6.13 -10.45 2.96
N ILE A 79 -4.89 -10.86 2.69
CA ILE A 79 -3.92 -10.08 1.91
C ILE A 79 -3.28 -11.04 0.91
N ASN A 80 -3.44 -10.78 -0.39
CA ASN A 80 -2.87 -11.63 -1.44
C ASN A 80 -3.16 -13.14 -1.25
N HIS A 81 -4.39 -13.49 -0.84
CA HIS A 81 -4.84 -14.86 -0.52
C HIS A 81 -4.20 -15.52 0.72
N GLU A 82 -3.46 -14.75 1.52
CA GLU A 82 -3.01 -15.16 2.84
C GLU A 82 -3.89 -14.55 3.93
N PHE A 83 -4.12 -15.33 4.99
CA PHE A 83 -5.03 -14.96 6.08
C PHE A 83 -4.29 -14.63 7.37
N PHE A 84 -4.62 -13.50 7.98
CA PHE A 84 -3.98 -12.94 9.16
C PHE A 84 -5.00 -12.49 10.20
N THR A 85 -4.58 -12.46 11.46
CA THR A 85 -5.33 -11.73 12.49
C THR A 85 -5.15 -10.23 12.29
N VAL A 86 -6.09 -9.41 12.77
CA VAL A 86 -5.97 -7.93 12.70
C VAL A 86 -4.68 -7.40 13.35
N LYS A 87 -4.14 -8.12 14.35
CA LYS A 87 -2.92 -7.73 15.04
C LYS A 87 -1.64 -8.07 14.28
N GLU A 88 -1.68 -9.10 13.44
CA GLU A 88 -0.53 -9.60 12.68
C GLU A 88 -0.51 -9.06 11.25
N ALA A 89 -1.68 -8.72 10.72
CA ALA A 89 -1.81 -8.14 9.40
C ALA A 89 -1.07 -6.78 9.34
N PRO A 90 -0.28 -6.53 8.28
CA PRO A 90 0.08 -5.18 7.90
C PRO A 90 -1.15 -4.27 7.88
N THR A 91 -0.95 -2.98 8.14
CA THR A 91 -1.99 -1.98 7.89
C THR A 91 -2.26 -1.88 6.39
N LYS A 92 -3.46 -1.40 6.02
CA LYS A 92 -3.84 -1.23 4.61
C LYS A 92 -2.86 -0.30 3.86
N VAL A 93 -2.32 0.71 4.54
CA VAL A 93 -1.29 1.60 3.99
C VAL A 93 0.03 0.89 3.77
N GLU A 94 0.48 0.08 4.72
CA GLU A 94 1.73 -0.71 4.56
C GLU A 94 1.63 -1.67 3.39
N TRP A 95 0.49 -2.38 3.26
CA TRP A 95 0.22 -3.21 2.10
C TRP A 95 0.24 -2.41 0.79
N ALA A 96 -0.42 -1.25 0.74
CA ALA A 96 -0.49 -0.43 -0.47
C ALA A 96 0.90 0.05 -0.92
N LYS A 97 1.78 0.43 0.03
CA LYS A 97 3.17 0.81 -0.25
C LYS A 97 3.98 -0.35 -0.82
N GLU A 98 3.80 -1.56 -0.29
CA GLU A 98 4.47 -2.77 -0.79
C GLU A 98 3.99 -3.15 -2.19
N ALA A 99 2.66 -3.13 -2.40
CA ALA A 99 2.06 -3.41 -3.70
C ALA A 99 2.60 -2.48 -4.80
N PHE A 100 2.65 -1.17 -4.53
CA PHE A 100 3.20 -0.19 -5.47
C PHE A 100 4.74 -0.25 -5.61
N GLY A 101 5.45 -0.73 -4.59
CA GLY A 101 6.91 -0.87 -4.61
C GLY A 101 7.43 -2.09 -5.38
N ASN A 102 6.61 -3.14 -5.54
CA ASN A 102 7.01 -4.36 -6.23
C ASN A 102 7.05 -4.24 -7.76
N ASP A 103 6.41 -3.21 -8.34
CA ASP A 103 6.15 -3.13 -9.78
C ASP A 103 7.26 -2.40 -10.58
N TYR A 104 8.51 -2.87 -10.47
CA TYR A 104 9.70 -2.40 -11.22
C TYR A 104 10.33 -1.06 -10.79
N TYR A 105 9.76 -0.35 -9.81
CA TYR A 105 10.29 0.93 -9.33
C TYR A 105 10.94 0.77 -7.96
N ALA A 106 12.19 1.24 -7.80
CA ALA A 106 12.69 1.53 -6.47
C ALA A 106 11.90 2.74 -5.95
N CYS A 107 10.90 2.50 -5.10
CA CYS A 107 10.07 3.54 -4.52
C CYS A 107 10.58 3.98 -3.16
N HIS A 108 10.75 5.29 -2.96
CA HIS A 108 10.98 5.91 -1.66
C HIS A 108 9.72 6.63 -1.20
N TRP A 109 9.25 6.33 0.01
CA TRP A 109 8.02 6.88 0.58
C TRP A 109 8.30 7.94 1.62
N PHE A 110 7.56 9.04 1.53
CA PHE A 110 7.59 10.16 2.47
C PHE A 110 6.18 10.40 3.01
N GLU A 111 6.09 10.63 4.31
CA GLU A 111 4.84 10.92 5.01
C GLU A 111 4.90 12.32 5.62
N GLY A 112 3.74 12.97 5.68
CA GLY A 112 3.58 14.25 6.35
C GLY A 112 2.16 14.49 6.83
N ASP A 113 2.04 15.32 7.86
CA ASP A 113 0.75 15.80 8.38
C ASP A 113 0.07 16.81 7.43
N THR A 114 0.80 17.28 6.42
CA THR A 114 0.31 18.15 5.34
C THR A 114 0.90 17.72 4.00
N PRO A 115 0.25 18.02 2.86
CA PRO A 115 0.82 17.74 1.53
C PRO A 115 2.19 18.38 1.36
N GLU A 116 2.34 19.63 1.82
CA GLU A 116 3.57 20.39 1.70
C GLU A 116 4.75 19.72 2.45
N SER A 117 4.48 19.12 3.61
CA SER A 117 5.49 18.41 4.40
C SER A 117 5.98 17.13 3.72
N ALA A 118 5.07 16.32 3.16
CA ALA A 118 5.45 15.12 2.42
C ALA A 118 6.22 15.49 1.14
N ASN A 119 5.74 16.50 0.42
CA ASN A 119 6.30 16.95 -0.86
C ASN A 119 7.69 17.58 -0.70
N THR A 120 7.92 18.36 0.35
CA THR A 120 9.23 18.99 0.59
C THR A 120 10.31 17.93 0.80
N GLN A 121 10.04 16.94 1.66
CA GLN A 121 10.97 15.84 1.92
C GLN A 121 11.26 15.04 0.64
N ALA A 122 10.23 14.78 -0.16
CA ALA A 122 10.39 14.09 -1.42
C ALA A 122 11.26 14.90 -2.42
N LYS A 123 11.00 16.20 -2.56
CA LYS A 123 11.81 17.08 -3.43
C LYS A 123 13.27 17.12 -3.00
N GLU A 124 13.54 17.28 -1.71
CA GLU A 124 14.90 17.27 -1.16
C GLU A 124 15.62 15.94 -1.44
N PHE A 125 14.92 14.81 -1.33
CA PHE A 125 15.47 13.51 -1.71
C PHE A 125 15.79 13.44 -3.21
N ALA A 126 14.86 13.85 -4.07
CA ALA A 126 15.04 13.81 -5.53
C ALA A 126 16.24 14.66 -5.98
N GLU A 127 16.43 15.85 -5.38
CA GLU A 127 17.55 16.75 -5.67
C GLU A 127 18.90 16.22 -5.16
N SER A 128 18.89 15.51 -4.03
CA SER A 128 20.11 14.93 -3.45
C SER A 128 20.46 13.54 -3.99
N TYR A 129 19.56 12.88 -4.73
CA TYR A 129 19.77 11.54 -5.26
C TYR A 129 20.85 11.50 -6.37
N GLN A 130 22.02 10.93 -6.05
CA GLN A 130 23.15 10.76 -6.97
C GLN A 130 23.25 9.35 -7.57
N GLY A 131 22.27 8.47 -7.30
CA GLY A 131 22.31 7.05 -7.68
C GLY A 131 21.93 6.75 -9.13
N HIS A 132 21.58 7.76 -9.93
CA HIS A 132 21.17 7.56 -11.32
C HIS A 132 22.34 7.00 -12.17
N ARG A 133 22.09 6.00 -13.02
CA ARG A 133 23.13 5.41 -13.89
C ARG A 133 22.91 5.67 -15.38
N TYR A 134 21.82 6.35 -15.75
CA TYR A 134 21.48 6.62 -17.15
C TYR A 134 21.83 8.06 -17.57
N PRO A 135 22.69 8.28 -18.58
CA PRO A 135 23.30 9.59 -18.83
C PRO A 135 22.43 10.62 -19.58
N TYR A 136 21.19 10.31 -20.01
CA TYR A 136 20.40 11.25 -20.83
C TYR A 136 18.89 11.13 -20.61
N VAL A 137 18.33 11.92 -19.70
CA VAL A 137 16.92 12.35 -19.82
C VAL A 137 16.82 13.76 -19.24
N ASN A 138 16.62 14.79 -20.06
CA ASN A 138 16.24 16.12 -19.58
C ASN A 138 14.72 16.17 -19.44
N GLY A 139 14.23 16.21 -18.20
CA GLY A 139 12.81 16.35 -17.89
C GLY A 139 12.63 16.17 -16.39
N LEU A 140 12.74 17.27 -15.65
CA LEU A 140 12.27 17.39 -14.29
C LEU A 140 10.94 18.12 -14.42
N PHE A 141 9.87 17.51 -13.92
CA PHE A 141 8.51 18.05 -13.88
C PHE A 141 7.77 18.06 -15.24
N ARG A 142 6.64 17.35 -15.28
CA ARG A 142 5.50 17.71 -16.14
C ARG A 142 4.38 18.17 -15.22
#